data_AF-A0A345RDY0-F1
#
_entry.id   AF-A0A345RDY0-F1
#
_cell.length_a   1.000
_cell.length_b   1.000
_cell.length_c   1.000
_cell.angle_alpha   90.00
_cell.angle_beta   90.00
_cell.angle_gamma   90.00
#
_symmetry.space_group_name_H-M   'P 1'
#
loop_
_entity.id
_entity.type
_entity.pdbx_description
1 polymer ?
#
loop_
_entity_poly.entity_id
_entity_poly.type
_entity_poly.pdbx_seq_one_letter_code
_entity_poly.pdbx_strand_id
1 'polypeptide(L)'
;MAFRGRQEDEWFREPEFEEHADVRGEMQIRQISVSVIQAINRVQCRKVIDSAGNCSPTDVFILLPEGVAGEAVLHAIEMEMPHIRTKDWGFVLDESLKQKSKIRKGSAHEALLAYMQNQSPGEYAVAKIKSDLDLSDSLWKESVAKALRVADHPLTKDLATIKVNYIAGRGRGAKSRMVKL
;
A
#
# COMPACT_ATOMS: atom_id res chain seq x y z
N MET A 1 -29.82 -6.44 -7.31
CA MET A 1 -29.37 -5.03 -7.24
C MET A 1 -29.99 -4.20 -8.38
N ALA A 2 -31.32 -4.19 -8.54
CA ALA A 2 -32.00 -3.50 -9.66
C ALA A 2 -33.22 -2.68 -9.20
N PHE A 3 -33.32 -2.37 -7.90
CA PHE A 3 -34.52 -1.78 -7.30
C PHE A 3 -34.31 -0.43 -6.58
N ARG A 4 -33.13 0.20 -6.74
CA ARG A 4 -32.95 1.60 -6.35
C ARG A 4 -32.38 2.33 -7.56
N GLY A 5 -32.98 3.48 -7.88
CA GLY A 5 -32.67 4.28 -9.07
C GLY A 5 -31.19 4.66 -9.18
N ARG A 6 -30.87 5.39 -10.25
CA ARG A 6 -29.52 5.80 -10.64
C ARG A 6 -28.69 6.24 -9.43
N GLN A 7 -27.77 5.39 -8.98
CA GLN A 7 -26.82 5.71 -7.93
C GLN A 7 -25.85 6.75 -8.49
N GLU A 8 -25.90 7.97 -7.97
CA GLU A 8 -24.94 9.02 -8.32
C GLU A 8 -23.60 8.78 -7.60
N ASP A 9 -22.52 9.38 -8.10
CA ASP A 9 -21.13 9.19 -7.65
C ASP A 9 -20.88 9.49 -6.16
N GLU A 10 -21.86 10.07 -5.47
CA GLU A 10 -21.84 10.35 -4.04
C GLU A 10 -21.82 9.06 -3.19
N TRP A 11 -22.50 8.01 -3.66
CA TRP A 11 -22.43 6.66 -3.06
C TRP A 11 -21.00 6.09 -3.04
N PHE A 12 -20.18 6.42 -4.05
CA PHE A 12 -18.78 5.98 -4.10
C PHE A 12 -17.91 6.66 -3.06
N ARG A 13 -18.35 7.79 -2.48
CA ARG A 13 -17.62 8.57 -1.48
C ARG A 13 -17.95 8.14 -0.04
N GLU A 14 -19.09 7.49 0.18
CA GLU A 14 -19.54 6.98 1.47
C GLU A 14 -19.83 5.48 1.36
N PRO A 15 -18.82 4.60 1.52
CA PRO A 15 -18.93 3.17 1.24
C PRO A 15 -19.61 2.37 2.36
N GLU A 16 -20.36 3.02 3.25
CA GLU A 16 -21.12 2.35 4.31
C GLU A 16 -22.44 1.79 3.74
N PHE A 17 -22.65 0.47 3.88
CA PHE A 17 -23.91 -0.17 3.49
C PHE A 17 -24.28 -1.26 4.48
N GLU A 18 -25.47 -1.14 5.06
CA GLU A 18 -26.00 -2.11 6.03
C GLU A 18 -25.02 -2.32 7.20
N GLU A 19 -24.50 -3.54 7.37
CA GLU A 19 -23.55 -3.88 8.44
C GLU A 19 -22.08 -3.63 8.07
N HIS A 20 -21.80 -3.20 6.83
CA HIS A 20 -20.45 -3.05 6.31
C HIS A 20 -20.01 -1.59 6.30
N ALA A 21 -18.96 -1.28 7.05
CA ALA A 21 -18.35 0.05 7.10
C ALA A 21 -17.59 0.42 5.81
N ASP A 22 -17.08 -0.58 5.07
CA ASP A 22 -16.46 -0.39 3.75
C ASP A 22 -16.83 -1.54 2.81
N VAL A 23 -17.92 -1.35 2.07
CA VAL A 23 -18.41 -2.33 1.10
C VAL A 23 -17.40 -2.61 0.00
N ARG A 24 -16.59 -1.62 -0.38
CA ARG A 24 -15.64 -1.79 -1.48
C ARG A 24 -14.52 -2.72 -1.05
N GLY A 25 -14.00 -2.53 0.16
CA GLY A 25 -13.03 -3.44 0.78
C GLY A 25 -13.57 -4.87 0.86
N GLU A 26 -14.79 -5.03 1.37
CA GLU A 26 -15.46 -6.33 1.47
C GLU A 26 -15.67 -7.01 0.11
N MET A 27 -16.18 -6.28 -0.89
CA MET A 27 -16.36 -6.81 -2.25
C MET A 27 -15.03 -7.24 -2.86
N GLN A 28 -13.96 -6.46 -2.64
CA GLN A 28 -12.63 -6.79 -3.13
C GLN A 28 -12.09 -8.07 -2.49
N ILE A 29 -12.22 -8.21 -1.16
CA ILE A 29 -11.80 -9.43 -0.44
C ILE A 29 -12.58 -10.63 -0.97
N ARG A 30 -13.92 -10.55 -1.07
CA ARG A 30 -14.75 -11.63 -1.60
C ARG A 30 -14.36 -12.02 -3.03
N GLN A 31 -14.09 -11.04 -3.88
CA GLN A 31 -13.67 -11.29 -5.25
C GLN A 31 -12.32 -12.02 -5.31
N ILE A 32 -11.37 -11.64 -4.45
CA ILE A 32 -10.07 -12.32 -4.32
C ILE A 32 -10.31 -13.77 -3.87
N SER A 33 -11.09 -13.99 -2.81
CA SER A 33 -11.38 -15.33 -2.28
C SER A 33 -11.99 -16.24 -3.35
N VAL A 34 -13.03 -15.78 -4.05
CA VAL A 34 -13.66 -16.54 -5.15
C VAL A 34 -12.64 -16.85 -6.25
N SER A 35 -11.81 -15.88 -6.62
CA SER A 35 -10.81 -16.09 -7.68
C SER A 35 -9.76 -17.14 -7.30
N VAL A 36 -9.30 -17.13 -6.04
CA VAL A 36 -8.35 -18.11 -5.51
C VAL A 36 -8.98 -19.50 -5.44
N ILE A 37 -10.19 -19.64 -4.90
CA ILE A 37 -10.91 -20.92 -4.84
C ILE A 37 -11.10 -21.50 -6.24
N GLN A 38 -11.52 -20.67 -7.19
CA GLN A 38 -11.68 -21.08 -8.58
C GLN A 38 -10.35 -21.48 -9.22
N ALA A 39 -9.24 -20.83 -8.86
CA ALA A 39 -7.91 -21.23 -9.31
C ALA A 39 -7.51 -22.61 -8.76
N ILE A 40 -7.72 -22.86 -7.46
CA ILE A 40 -7.45 -24.16 -6.83
C ILE A 40 -8.29 -25.27 -7.50
N ASN A 41 -9.60 -25.05 -7.63
CA ASN A 41 -10.52 -26.00 -8.26
C ASN A 41 -10.17 -26.25 -9.74
N ARG A 42 -9.67 -25.24 -10.47
CA ARG A 42 -9.22 -25.43 -11.86
C ARG A 42 -7.97 -26.29 -12.00
N VAL A 43 -7.07 -26.26 -11.02
CA VAL A 43 -5.91 -27.16 -11.01
C VAL A 43 -6.37 -28.60 -10.77
N GLN A 44 -7.32 -28.80 -9.85
CA GLN A 44 -7.84 -30.13 -9.52
C GLN A 44 -8.73 -30.70 -10.63
N CYS A 45 -9.80 -30.02 -11.07
CA CYS A 45 -10.87 -30.63 -11.87
C CYS A 45 -10.54 -30.95 -13.34
N ARG A 46 -9.33 -30.64 -13.85
CA ARG A 46 -9.02 -30.77 -15.28
C ARG A 46 -8.30 -32.06 -15.68
N LYS A 47 -7.84 -32.86 -14.72
CA LYS A 47 -7.19 -34.16 -14.96
C LYS A 47 -7.74 -35.20 -14.02
N VAL A 48 -8.82 -35.83 -14.46
CA VAL A 48 -9.40 -36.99 -13.79
C VAL A 48 -8.40 -38.15 -13.89
N ILE A 49 -8.07 -38.75 -12.76
CA ILE A 49 -7.09 -39.86 -12.67
C ILE A 49 -7.74 -41.23 -12.50
N ASP A 50 -9.06 -41.29 -12.25
CA ASP A 50 -9.79 -42.55 -12.11
C ASP A 50 -11.26 -42.44 -12.55
N SER A 51 -11.95 -43.58 -12.58
CA SER A 51 -13.38 -43.66 -12.94
C SER A 51 -14.31 -43.00 -11.92
N ALA A 52 -13.81 -42.63 -10.74
CA ALA A 52 -14.58 -41.96 -9.70
C ALA A 52 -14.53 -40.42 -9.81
N GLY A 53 -13.74 -39.88 -10.74
CA GLY A 53 -13.61 -38.44 -10.92
C GLY A 53 -12.59 -37.79 -9.99
N ASN A 54 -11.72 -38.58 -9.35
CA ASN A 54 -10.71 -38.04 -8.45
C ASN A 54 -9.59 -37.33 -9.23
N CYS A 55 -8.85 -36.49 -8.50
CA CYS A 55 -7.75 -35.70 -9.02
C CYS A 55 -6.47 -36.03 -8.24
N SER A 56 -5.30 -35.84 -8.85
CA SER A 56 -4.02 -36.03 -8.17
C SER A 56 -3.88 -35.10 -6.95
N PRO A 57 -3.24 -35.56 -5.86
CA PRO A 57 -2.84 -34.69 -4.76
C PRO A 57 -2.05 -33.50 -5.29
N THR A 58 -2.43 -32.30 -4.87
CA THR A 58 -1.85 -31.04 -5.35
C THR A 58 -1.59 -30.14 -4.15
N ASP A 59 -0.35 -29.69 -4.03
CA ASP A 59 0.04 -28.67 -3.05
C ASP A 59 -0.06 -27.28 -3.68
N VAL A 60 -0.66 -26.34 -2.94
CA VAL A 60 -0.82 -24.94 -3.38
C VAL A 60 -0.09 -24.04 -2.40
N PHE A 61 0.82 -23.21 -2.91
CA PHE A 61 1.55 -22.21 -2.13
C PHE A 61 0.96 -20.83 -2.40
N ILE A 62 0.50 -20.16 -1.36
CA ILE A 62 -0.17 -18.85 -1.46
C ILE A 62 0.52 -17.90 -0.50
N LEU A 63 0.91 -16.72 -1.00
CA LEU A 63 1.34 -15.59 -0.18
C LEU A 63 0.14 -14.68 0.03
N LEU A 64 -0.31 -14.56 1.28
CA LEU A 64 -1.41 -13.68 1.65
C LEU A 64 -0.86 -12.37 2.26
N PRO A 65 -1.54 -11.23 2.07
CA PRO A 65 -1.18 -10.00 2.76
C PRO A 65 -1.35 -10.18 4.27
N GLU A 66 -0.50 -9.54 5.06
CA GLU A 66 -0.63 -9.55 6.51
C GLU A 66 -1.91 -8.83 6.98
N GLY A 67 -2.49 -9.32 8.08
CA GLY A 67 -3.65 -8.72 8.74
C GLY A 67 -5.01 -9.20 8.20
N VAL A 68 -6.05 -8.43 8.55
CA VAL A 68 -7.48 -8.81 8.42
C VAL A 68 -7.84 -9.29 7.02
N ALA A 69 -7.31 -8.65 5.98
CA ALA A 69 -7.62 -9.02 4.60
C ALA A 69 -7.10 -10.43 4.23
N GLY A 70 -5.89 -10.79 4.66
CA GLY A 70 -5.32 -12.11 4.40
C GLY A 70 -6.05 -13.20 5.18
N GLU A 71 -6.34 -12.92 6.45
CA GLU A 71 -7.11 -13.82 7.32
C GLU A 71 -8.52 -14.08 6.77
N ALA A 72 -9.19 -13.04 6.27
CA ALA A 72 -10.52 -13.18 5.66
C ALA A 72 -10.49 -14.04 4.39
N VAL A 73 -9.45 -13.92 3.56
CA VAL A 73 -9.28 -14.78 2.37
C VAL A 73 -9.01 -16.23 2.78
N LEU A 74 -8.13 -16.46 3.76
CA LEU A 74 -7.84 -17.81 4.26
C LEU A 74 -9.10 -18.47 4.83
N HIS A 75 -9.84 -17.74 5.66
CA HIS A 75 -11.08 -18.21 6.25
C HIS A 75 -12.12 -18.58 5.18
N ALA A 76 -12.27 -17.75 4.14
CA ALA A 76 -13.18 -18.06 3.02
C ALA A 76 -12.78 -19.34 2.27
N ILE A 77 -11.49 -19.61 2.09
CA ILE A 77 -11.00 -20.84 1.47
C ILE A 77 -11.34 -22.05 2.34
N GLU A 78 -11.08 -21.99 3.65
CA GLU A 78 -11.34 -23.10 4.58
C GLU A 78 -12.84 -23.43 4.69
N MET A 79 -13.69 -22.40 4.65
CA MET A 79 -15.15 -22.55 4.66
C MET A 79 -15.68 -23.23 3.40
N GLU A 80 -15.20 -22.83 2.22
CA GLU A 80 -15.66 -23.37 0.93
C GLU A 80 -14.96 -24.69 0.57
N MET A 81 -13.81 -24.99 1.17
CA MET A 81 -12.99 -26.17 0.88
C MET A 81 -12.65 -26.94 2.18
N PRO A 82 -13.62 -27.57 2.85
CA PRO A 82 -13.46 -28.14 4.20
C PRO A 82 -12.45 -29.31 4.31
N HIS A 83 -11.98 -29.86 3.20
CA HIS A 83 -11.00 -30.95 3.17
C HIS A 83 -9.58 -30.49 2.83
N ILE A 84 -9.36 -29.18 2.64
CA ILE A 84 -8.02 -28.64 2.42
C ILE A 84 -7.19 -28.76 3.69
N ARG A 85 -5.90 -29.06 3.54
CA ARG A 85 -4.94 -29.10 4.65
C ARG A 85 -4.08 -27.86 4.61
N THR A 86 -4.41 -26.88 5.44
CA THR A 86 -3.61 -25.66 5.60
C THR A 86 -2.36 -25.96 6.42
N LYS A 87 -1.19 -25.50 5.96
CA LYS A 87 0.06 -25.56 6.72
C LYS A 87 0.80 -24.24 6.56
N ASP A 88 1.23 -23.68 7.68
CA ASP A 88 2.09 -22.50 7.65
C ASP A 88 3.44 -22.86 7.01
N TRP A 89 3.84 -22.05 6.05
CA TRP A 89 5.09 -22.15 5.34
C TRP A 89 5.93 -20.96 5.75
N GLY A 90 7.01 -21.22 6.51
CA GLY A 90 7.99 -20.23 6.95
C GLY A 90 8.81 -19.64 5.79
N PHE A 91 8.12 -19.00 4.85
CA PHE A 91 8.68 -18.35 3.70
C PHE A 91 9.41 -17.08 4.16
N VAL A 92 10.72 -17.06 3.94
CA VAL A 92 11.54 -15.88 4.17
C VAL A 92 11.80 -15.25 2.81
N LEU A 93 11.28 -14.03 2.61
CA LEU A 93 11.70 -13.21 1.47
C LEU A 93 13.19 -12.92 1.60
N ASP A 94 13.95 -13.27 0.57
CA ASP A 94 15.35 -12.91 0.46
C ASP A 94 15.49 -11.38 0.63
N GLU A 95 16.17 -10.95 1.69
CA GLU A 95 16.31 -9.54 2.01
C GLU A 95 17.08 -8.77 0.93
N SER A 96 17.84 -9.47 0.09
CA SER A 96 18.50 -8.86 -1.08
C SER A 96 17.51 -8.43 -2.17
N LEU A 97 16.30 -9.00 -2.18
CA LEU A 97 15.22 -8.67 -3.10
C LEU A 97 14.17 -7.71 -2.52
N LYS A 98 14.27 -7.34 -1.23
CA LYS A 98 13.54 -6.19 -0.68
C LYS A 98 14.01 -4.97 -1.47
N GLN A 99 13.27 -4.61 -2.53
CA GLN A 99 13.51 -3.37 -3.25
C GLN A 99 13.49 -2.26 -2.23
N LYS A 100 14.67 -1.70 -1.92
CA LYS A 100 14.81 -0.47 -1.14
C LYS A 100 13.76 0.46 -1.68
N SER A 101 12.81 0.89 -0.84
CA SER A 101 11.68 1.71 -1.25
C SER A 101 12.21 2.90 -2.04
N LYS A 102 12.12 2.84 -3.37
CA LYS A 102 12.62 3.91 -4.22
C LYS A 102 11.57 5.01 -4.21
N ILE A 103 12.03 6.25 -4.15
CA ILE A 103 11.16 7.40 -4.34
C ILE A 103 10.50 7.25 -5.70
N ARG A 104 9.16 7.27 -5.72
CA ARG A 104 8.39 7.13 -6.95
C ARG A 104 8.70 8.30 -7.88
N LYS A 105 9.00 8.00 -9.15
CA LYS A 105 9.19 9.03 -10.18
C LYS A 105 7.94 9.88 -10.34
N GLY A 106 8.11 11.20 -10.44
CA GLY A 106 7.04 12.20 -10.49
C GLY A 106 6.37 12.50 -9.15
N SER A 107 6.92 12.03 -8.02
CA SER A 107 6.36 12.34 -6.70
C SER A 107 6.88 13.66 -6.13
N ALA A 108 6.14 14.25 -5.19
CA ALA A 108 6.57 15.44 -4.45
C ALA A 108 7.94 15.25 -3.74
N HIS A 109 8.29 14.01 -3.38
CA HIS A 109 9.58 13.67 -2.80
C HIS A 109 10.74 13.83 -3.80
N GLU A 110 10.55 13.42 -5.06
CA GLU A 110 11.56 13.61 -6.11
C GLU A 110 11.70 15.09 -6.48
N ALA A 111 10.57 15.80 -6.61
CA ALA A 111 10.57 17.24 -6.90
C ALA A 111 11.32 18.03 -5.81
N LEU A 112 11.12 17.68 -4.54
CA LEU A 112 11.84 18.27 -3.42
C LEU A 112 13.35 17.99 -3.48
N LEU A 113 13.75 16.76 -3.78
CA LEU A 113 15.16 16.39 -3.94
C LEU A 113 15.81 17.18 -5.08
N ALA A 114 15.20 17.19 -6.26
CA ALA A 114 15.69 17.92 -7.43
C ALA A 114 15.79 19.43 -7.15
N TYR A 115 14.80 20.00 -6.45
CA TYR A 115 14.84 21.39 -6.01
C TYR A 115 16.05 21.65 -5.12
N MET A 116 16.21 20.87 -4.04
CA MET A 116 17.30 21.07 -3.09
C MET A 116 18.68 20.78 -3.68
N GLN A 117 18.81 19.92 -4.70
CA GLN A 117 20.06 19.73 -5.44
C GLN A 117 20.51 21.02 -6.11
N ASN A 118 19.59 21.75 -6.75
CA ASN A 118 19.88 22.97 -7.50
C ASN A 118 20.01 24.23 -6.63
N GLN A 119 19.64 24.16 -5.35
CA GLN A 119 19.78 25.29 -4.43
C GLN A 119 21.22 25.48 -3.94
N SER A 120 21.64 26.73 -3.76
CA SER A 120 22.89 27.08 -3.07
C SER A 120 22.85 26.67 -1.59
N PRO A 121 24.00 26.56 -0.90
CA PRO A 121 24.02 26.41 0.56
C PRO A 121 23.28 27.57 1.24
N GLY A 122 22.48 27.26 2.26
CA GLY A 122 21.65 28.26 2.95
C GLY A 122 20.42 27.71 3.64
N GLU A 123 19.68 28.61 4.27
CA GLU A 123 18.40 28.30 4.92
C GLU A 123 17.22 28.61 3.99
N TYR A 124 16.37 27.61 3.78
CA TYR A 124 15.19 27.69 2.92
C TYR A 124 13.93 27.49 3.75
N ALA A 125 13.04 28.50 3.71
CA ALA A 125 11.73 28.41 4.35
C ALA A 125 10.83 27.45 3.58
N VAL A 126 10.18 26.53 4.28
CA VAL A 126 9.26 25.55 3.65
C VAL A 126 8.13 26.22 2.87
N ALA A 127 7.65 27.39 3.31
CA ALA A 127 6.63 28.15 2.59
C ALA A 127 7.08 28.56 1.18
N LYS A 128 8.35 28.93 1.02
CA LYS A 128 8.92 29.27 -0.29
C LYS A 128 9.04 28.02 -1.17
N ILE A 129 9.55 26.93 -0.60
CA ILE A 129 9.69 25.64 -1.31
C ILE A 129 8.33 25.14 -1.82
N LYS A 130 7.28 25.24 -0.99
CA LYS A 130 5.91 24.86 -1.37
C LYS A 130 5.39 25.70 -2.54
N SER A 131 5.61 27.01 -2.50
CA SER A 131 5.20 27.92 -3.56
C SER A 131 5.96 27.63 -4.86
N ASP A 132 7.26 27.38 -4.78
CA ASP A 132 8.10 27.14 -5.96
C ASP A 132 7.82 25.77 -6.61
N LEU A 133 7.36 24.79 -5.82
CA LEU A 133 7.02 23.44 -6.28
C LEU A 133 5.51 23.23 -6.51
N ASP A 134 4.70 24.28 -6.36
CA ASP A 134 3.23 24.24 -6.42
C ASP A 134 2.61 23.10 -5.57
N LEU A 135 3.15 22.91 -4.36
CA LEU A 135 2.72 21.86 -3.45
C LEU A 135 1.60 22.35 -2.53
N SER A 136 0.50 21.61 -2.50
CA SER A 136 -0.58 21.88 -1.55
C SER A 136 -0.16 21.61 -0.10
N ASP A 137 -0.77 22.36 0.82
CA ASP A 137 -0.47 22.25 2.25
C ASP A 137 -0.84 20.89 2.85
N SER A 138 -1.89 20.25 2.34
CA SER A 138 -2.30 18.90 2.71
C SER A 138 -1.26 17.86 2.27
N LEU A 139 -0.88 17.86 0.99
CA LEU A 139 0.16 16.95 0.46
C LEU A 139 1.45 17.05 1.25
N TRP A 140 1.90 18.27 1.57
CA TRP A 140 3.11 18.46 2.36
C TRP A 140 3.00 17.85 3.75
N LYS A 141 1.90 18.10 4.48
CA LYS A 141 1.75 17.62 5.87
C LYS A 141 1.61 16.10 5.94
N GLU A 142 0.82 15.52 5.04
CA GLU A 142 0.46 14.11 5.06
C GLU A 142 1.59 13.21 4.56
N SER A 143 2.31 13.63 3.51
CA SER A 143 3.35 12.83 2.88
C SER A 143 4.76 13.32 3.24
N VAL A 144 5.14 14.51 2.78
CA VAL A 144 6.52 14.99 2.79
C VAL A 144 7.04 15.24 4.21
N ALA A 145 6.30 15.98 5.03
CA ALA A 145 6.68 16.30 6.40
C ALA A 145 6.70 15.06 7.31
N LYS A 146 5.82 14.08 7.04
CA LYS A 146 5.81 12.81 7.75
C LYS A 146 7.05 11.99 7.39
N ALA A 147 7.39 11.91 6.10
CA ALA A 147 8.59 11.24 5.60
C ALA A 147 9.88 11.85 6.17
N LEU A 148 10.00 13.19 6.17
CA LEU A 148 11.18 13.92 6.68
C LEU A 148 11.41 13.77 8.19
N ARG A 149 10.40 13.36 8.97
CA ARG A 149 10.55 13.08 10.41
C ARG A 149 11.09 11.68 10.68
N VAL A 150 11.00 10.78 9.71
CA VAL A 150 11.49 9.40 9.83
C VAL A 150 12.93 9.36 9.30
N ALA A 151 13.88 9.09 10.18
CA ALA A 151 15.31 9.07 9.83
C ALA A 151 15.65 7.97 8.80
N ASP A 152 14.94 6.83 8.86
CA ASP A 152 15.20 5.69 7.99
C ASP A 152 14.58 5.84 6.59
N HIS A 153 13.74 6.86 6.37
CA HIS A 153 13.02 7.04 5.13
C HIS A 153 13.97 7.41 3.97
N PRO A 154 13.78 6.86 2.75
CA PRO A 154 14.62 7.12 1.58
C PRO A 154 14.85 8.61 1.30
N LEU A 155 13.79 9.41 1.32
CA LEU A 155 13.87 10.88 1.15
C LEU A 155 14.85 11.54 2.13
N THR A 156 14.80 11.17 3.40
CA THR A 156 15.64 11.75 4.44
C THR A 156 17.10 11.37 4.23
N LYS A 157 17.37 10.12 3.81
CA LYS A 157 18.72 9.63 3.50
C LYS A 157 19.31 10.30 2.25
N ASP A 158 18.51 10.45 1.20
CA ASP A 158 18.94 11.10 -0.05
C ASP A 158 19.22 12.58 0.19
N LEU A 159 18.38 13.27 0.97
CA LEU A 159 18.62 14.66 1.37
C LEU A 159 19.86 14.80 2.25
N ALA A 160 20.09 13.86 3.18
CA ALA A 160 21.30 13.85 4.01
C ALA A 160 22.58 13.68 3.18
N THR A 161 22.52 12.93 2.07
CA THR A 161 23.64 12.78 1.13
C THR A 161 24.00 14.12 0.47
N ILE A 162 23.01 14.98 0.26
CA ILE A 162 23.17 16.35 -0.28
C ILE A 162 23.39 17.37 0.86
N LYS A 163 23.63 16.90 2.09
CA LYS A 163 23.81 17.70 3.31
C LYS A 163 22.64 18.63 3.64
N VAL A 164 21.43 18.19 3.33
CA VAL A 164 20.19 18.91 3.65
C VAL A 164 19.56 18.34 4.90
N ASN A 165 19.34 19.20 5.89
CA ASN A 165 18.68 18.87 7.14
C ASN A 165 17.32 19.56 7.25
N TYR A 166 16.29 18.81 7.67
CA TYR A 166 14.97 19.34 7.93
C TYR A 166 14.82 19.71 9.41
N ILE A 167 14.53 20.98 9.69
CA ILE A 167 14.25 21.47 11.04
C ILE A 167 12.76 21.78 11.13
N ALA A 168 12.03 20.91 11.82
CA ALA A 168 10.62 21.13 12.11
C ALA A 168 10.47 22.27 13.14
N GLY A 169 9.60 23.24 12.85
CA GLY A 169 9.22 24.26 13.82
C GLY A 169 8.50 23.63 15.01
N ARG A 170 8.95 23.90 16.24
CA ARG A 170 8.24 23.52 17.48
C ARG A 170 7.59 24.76 18.10
N GLY A 171 6.27 24.73 18.28
CA GLY A 171 5.49 25.78 18.96
C GLY A 171 4.44 26.46 18.08
N ARG A 172 3.56 27.26 18.69
CA ARG A 172 2.55 28.06 17.99
C ARG A 172 3.26 29.12 17.12
N GLY A 173 3.11 29.03 15.81
CA GLY A 173 3.73 29.96 14.85
C GLY A 173 5.16 29.62 14.41
N ALA A 174 5.75 28.53 14.91
CA ALA A 174 7.10 28.13 14.51
C ALA A 174 7.12 27.62 13.04
N LYS A 175 7.95 28.24 12.20
CA LYS A 175 8.08 27.88 10.79
C LYS A 175 9.11 26.76 10.62
N SER A 176 8.79 25.79 9.77
CA SER A 176 9.73 24.73 9.41
C SER A 176 10.69 25.22 8.33
N ARG A 177 11.95 24.80 8.40
CA ARG A 177 13.02 25.21 7.48
C ARG A 177 13.88 24.02 7.06
N MET A 178 14.43 24.12 5.86
CA MET A 178 15.46 23.22 5.37
C MET A 178 16.80 23.95 5.35
N VAL A 179 17.83 23.31 5.86
CA VAL A 179 19.18 23.88 5.93
C VAL A 179 20.09 23.02 5.07
N LYS A 180 20.68 23.62 4.03
CA LYS A 180 21.70 22.96 3.19
C LYS A 180 23.08 23.49 3.59
N LEU A 181 23.98 22.58 3.95
CA LEU A 181 25.38 22.88 4.29
C LEU A 181 26.28 22.93 3.07
#